data_AF-A0A4U7F334-F1
#
_entry.id   AF-A0A4U7F334-F1
#
_cell.length_a   1.000
_cell.length_b   1.000
_cell.length_c   1.000
_cell.angle_alpha   90.00
_cell.angle_beta   90.00
_cell.angle_gamma   90.00
#
_symmetry.space_group_name_H-M   'P 1'
#
loop_
_entity.id
_entity.type
_entity.pdbx_description
1 polymer ?
#
loop_
_entity_poly.entity_id
_entity_poly.type
_entity_poly.pdbx_seq_one_letter_code
_entity_poly.pdbx_strand_id
1 'polypeptide(L)'
;MTPDAEFGYELLVCRYAELAWHPGDGPRPVIVSRQLGTRERRWDTVVIEVDPAAFAARRAFGDRAIGSDLLHVVRNAPAEWAWYRDALPDPGYPWRYVREAIHRAADRNLIETRRNGNRIQTRRKRPYPDWVRRIVAVENKPDLDRSAADRLADQLSHDVETSLADEAWLATETT
;
A
#
# COMPACT_ATOMS: atom_id res chain seq x y z
N MET A 1 -28.61 -14.75 -14.99
CA MET A 1 -27.27 -14.58 -15.57
C MET A 1 -26.32 -15.22 -14.59
N THR A 2 -25.90 -16.45 -14.84
CA THR A 2 -24.88 -17.10 -14.03
C THR A 2 -23.58 -16.32 -14.25
N PRO A 3 -22.87 -15.87 -13.21
CA PRO A 3 -21.54 -15.31 -13.38
C PRO A 3 -20.71 -16.24 -14.26
N ASP A 4 -19.91 -15.67 -15.14
CA ASP A 4 -18.82 -16.42 -15.77
C ASP A 4 -18.01 -17.11 -14.67
N ALA A 5 -17.54 -18.34 -14.93
CA ALA A 5 -16.85 -19.16 -13.93
C ALA A 5 -15.67 -18.38 -13.33
N GLU A 6 -14.94 -17.61 -14.15
CA GLU A 6 -13.81 -16.79 -13.71
C GLU A 6 -14.22 -15.64 -12.77
N PHE A 7 -15.27 -14.88 -13.11
CA PHE A 7 -15.75 -13.79 -12.24
C PHE A 7 -16.37 -14.32 -10.93
N GLY A 8 -17.11 -15.42 -11.00
CA GLY A 8 -17.64 -16.09 -9.81
C GLY A 8 -16.52 -16.57 -8.89
N TYR A 9 -15.48 -17.17 -9.48
CA TYR A 9 -14.30 -17.63 -8.77
C TYR A 9 -13.54 -16.49 -8.09
N GLU A 10 -13.29 -15.37 -8.78
CA GLU A 10 -12.66 -14.17 -8.20
C GLU A 10 -13.41 -13.66 -6.96
N LEU A 11 -14.75 -13.60 -7.02
CA LEU A 11 -15.57 -13.17 -5.88
C LEU A 11 -15.46 -14.12 -4.69
N LEU A 12 -15.36 -15.44 -4.94
CA LEU A 12 -15.17 -16.44 -3.91
C LEU A 12 -13.80 -16.34 -3.25
N VAL A 13 -12.74 -16.11 -4.04
CA VAL A 13 -11.38 -15.88 -3.54
C VAL A 13 -11.32 -14.62 -2.68
N CYS A 14 -11.91 -13.51 -3.15
CA CYS A 14 -12.01 -12.28 -2.36
C CYS A 14 -12.75 -12.52 -1.04
N ARG A 15 -13.88 -13.24 -1.09
CA ARG A 15 -14.70 -13.52 0.10
C ARG A 15 -13.95 -14.41 1.09
N TYR A 16 -13.21 -15.40 0.60
CA TYR A 16 -12.33 -16.22 1.42
C TYR A 16 -11.28 -15.35 2.12
N ALA A 17 -10.58 -14.49 1.37
CA ALA A 17 -9.54 -13.62 1.92
C ALA A 17 -10.10 -12.66 3.00
N GLU A 18 -11.29 -12.11 2.78
CA GLU A 18 -11.96 -11.23 3.74
C GLU A 18 -12.32 -11.93 5.06
N LEU A 19 -12.67 -13.22 5.03
CA LEU A 19 -13.19 -13.95 6.18
C LEU A 19 -12.14 -14.78 6.92
N ALA A 20 -11.19 -15.34 6.18
CA ALA A 20 -10.38 -16.45 6.68
C ALA A 20 -8.94 -16.48 6.13
N TRP A 21 -8.46 -15.41 5.49
CA TRP A 21 -7.03 -15.28 5.21
C TRP A 21 -6.25 -15.51 6.51
N HIS A 22 -5.28 -16.41 6.67
CA HIS A 22 -4.38 -17.02 5.70
C HIS A 22 -4.59 -18.54 5.61
N PRO A 23 -4.34 -19.18 4.45
CA PRO A 23 -4.40 -20.65 4.35
C PRO A 23 -3.52 -21.32 5.41
N GLY A 24 -4.06 -22.31 6.13
CA GLY A 24 -3.31 -23.16 7.08
C GLY A 24 -3.03 -22.56 8.46
N ASP A 25 -2.73 -21.27 8.56
CA ASP A 25 -2.26 -20.63 9.81
C ASP A 25 -3.36 -19.87 10.59
N GLY A 26 -4.62 -20.04 10.18
CA GLY A 26 -5.77 -19.35 10.76
C GLY A 26 -5.91 -17.89 10.32
N PRO A 27 -7.00 -17.22 10.77
CA PRO A 27 -7.33 -15.89 10.29
C PRO A 27 -6.32 -14.83 10.77
N ARG A 28 -5.81 -14.02 9.84
CA ARG A 28 -4.92 -12.88 9.98
C ARG A 28 -5.67 -11.61 9.57
N PRO A 29 -5.44 -10.48 10.25
CA PRO A 29 -6.03 -9.19 9.88
C PRO A 29 -5.53 -8.71 8.51
N VAL A 30 -6.46 -8.45 7.59
CA VAL A 30 -6.15 -8.04 6.23
C VAL A 30 -7.06 -6.92 5.73
N ILE A 31 -6.59 -6.21 4.72
CA ILE A 31 -7.41 -5.41 3.81
C ILE A 31 -7.36 -6.09 2.45
N VAL A 32 -8.53 -6.32 1.85
CA VAL A 32 -8.65 -6.95 0.53
C VAL A 32 -9.08 -5.89 -0.47
N SER A 33 -8.34 -5.79 -1.58
CA SER A 33 -8.73 -5.02 -2.76
C SER A 33 -9.10 -5.98 -3.88
N ARG A 34 -10.19 -5.68 -4.59
CA ARG A 34 -10.61 -6.38 -5.81
C ARG A 34 -10.19 -5.54 -7.01
N GLN A 35 -9.51 -6.15 -7.98
CA GLN A 35 -9.00 -5.48 -9.20
C GLN A 35 -8.21 -4.20 -8.90
N LEU A 36 -6.98 -4.34 -8.38
CA LEU A 36 -6.09 -3.21 -8.11
C LEU A 36 -5.00 -3.12 -9.17
N GLY A 37 -4.62 -1.92 -9.60
CA GLY A 37 -3.56 -1.79 -10.60
C GLY A 37 -3.20 -0.37 -11.00
N THR A 38 -2.22 -0.28 -11.88
CA THR A 38 -1.86 0.91 -12.64
C THR A 38 -2.33 0.74 -14.09
N ARG A 39 -1.93 1.66 -14.99
CA ARG A 39 -2.18 1.51 -16.43
C ARG A 39 -1.48 0.26 -17.02
N GLU A 40 -0.36 -0.16 -16.45
CA GLU A 40 0.53 -1.16 -17.05
C GLU A 40 0.39 -2.55 -16.42
N ARG A 41 -0.18 -2.63 -15.21
CA ARG A 41 -0.36 -3.89 -14.48
C ARG A 41 -1.61 -3.82 -13.61
N ARG A 42 -2.44 -4.86 -13.65
CA ARG A 42 -3.63 -5.03 -12.80
C ARG A 42 -3.64 -6.43 -12.20
N TRP A 43 -3.88 -6.53 -10.91
CA TRP A 43 -4.02 -7.77 -10.14
C TRP A 43 -5.48 -8.02 -9.81
N ASP A 44 -5.89 -9.28 -9.87
CA ASP A 44 -7.28 -9.63 -9.59
C ASP A 44 -7.65 -9.40 -8.12
N THR A 45 -6.79 -9.80 -7.20
CA THR A 45 -6.98 -9.57 -5.78
C THR A 45 -5.66 -9.16 -5.13
N VAL A 46 -5.69 -8.14 -4.29
CA VAL A 46 -4.54 -7.74 -3.48
C VAL A 46 -4.92 -7.85 -2.01
N VAL A 47 -4.18 -8.69 -1.29
CA VAL A 47 -4.34 -8.88 0.15
C VAL A 47 -3.20 -8.15 0.86
N ILE A 48 -3.56 -7.16 1.67
CA ILE A 48 -2.62 -6.40 2.48
C ILE A 48 -2.74 -6.93 3.91
N GLU A 49 -1.76 -7.72 4.35
CA GLU A 49 -1.64 -8.12 5.75
C GLU A 49 -1.24 -6.92 6.58
N VAL A 50 -1.96 -6.70 7.69
CA VAL A 50 -1.77 -5.51 8.53
C VAL A 50 -1.36 -5.86 9.95
N ASP A 51 -0.61 -4.94 10.57
CA ASP A 51 -0.56 -4.85 12.03
C ASP A 51 -1.80 -4.10 12.52
N PRO A 52 -2.71 -4.73 13.29
CA PRO A 52 -3.96 -4.09 13.71
C PRO A 52 -3.75 -2.87 14.59
N ALA A 53 -2.76 -2.90 15.48
CA ALA A 53 -2.49 -1.82 16.41
C ALA A 53 -1.89 -0.62 15.66
N ALA A 54 -0.93 -0.87 14.77
CA ALA A 54 -0.33 0.16 13.93
C ALA A 54 -1.34 0.74 12.93
N PHE A 55 -2.23 -0.09 12.36
CA PHE A 55 -3.31 0.35 11.50
C PHE A 55 -4.30 1.25 12.24
N ALA A 56 -4.70 0.86 13.47
CA ALA A 56 -5.56 1.69 14.31
C ALA A 56 -4.90 3.04 14.67
N ALA A 57 -3.58 3.06 14.91
CA ALA A 57 -2.83 4.29 15.19
C ALA A 57 -2.91 5.34 14.06
N ARG A 58 -3.21 4.94 12.81
CA ARG A 58 -3.43 5.89 11.70
C ARG A 58 -4.58 6.85 11.95
N ARG A 59 -5.59 6.47 12.76
CA ARG A 59 -6.71 7.36 13.11
C ARG A 59 -6.23 8.67 13.76
N ALA A 60 -5.07 8.65 14.40
CA ALA A 60 -4.46 9.82 15.02
C ALA A 60 -4.01 10.89 14.00
N PHE A 61 -4.04 10.59 12.69
CA PHE A 61 -3.74 11.52 11.60
C PHE A 61 -5.01 12.10 10.93
N GLY A 62 -6.19 11.78 11.46
CA GLY A 62 -7.49 12.23 10.94
C GLY A 62 -8.14 11.25 9.96
N ASP A 63 -9.35 11.61 9.53
CA ASP A 63 -10.22 10.83 8.64
C ASP A 63 -9.94 11.08 7.15
N ARG A 64 -9.47 12.27 6.80
CA ARG A 64 -9.14 12.63 5.42
C ARG A 64 -7.93 11.85 4.92
N ALA A 65 -8.03 11.32 3.71
CA ALA A 65 -6.92 10.66 3.02
C ALA A 65 -5.65 11.52 3.02
N ILE A 66 -4.49 10.89 3.22
CA ILE A 66 -3.16 11.52 3.12
C ILE A 66 -2.61 11.12 1.77
N GLY A 67 -2.62 12.05 0.80
CA GLY A 67 -2.08 11.83 -0.54
C GLY A 67 -0.59 11.50 -0.51
N SER A 68 -0.06 10.96 -1.61
CA SER A 68 1.34 10.53 -1.73
C SER A 68 2.34 11.65 -1.41
N ASP A 69 2.03 12.87 -1.85
CA ASP A 69 2.79 14.09 -1.58
C ASP A 69 2.84 14.45 -0.08
N LEU A 70 1.70 14.42 0.62
CA LEU A 70 1.64 14.64 2.06
C LEU A 70 2.29 13.47 2.81
N LEU A 71 2.10 12.24 2.34
CA LEU A 71 2.62 11.04 2.98
C LEU A 71 4.15 11.01 2.95
N HIS A 72 4.77 11.48 1.86
CA HIS A 72 6.21 11.70 1.77
C HIS A 72 6.71 12.63 2.89
N VAL A 73 6.01 13.74 3.17
CA VAL A 73 6.39 14.65 4.26
C VAL A 73 6.12 14.01 5.63
N VAL A 74 4.96 13.42 5.83
CA VAL A 74 4.52 12.89 7.15
C VAL A 74 5.36 11.70 7.60
N ARG A 75 5.77 10.81 6.68
CA ARG A 75 6.65 9.67 7.00
C ARG A 75 8.06 10.11 7.38
N ASN A 76 8.56 11.17 6.75
CA ASN A 76 9.98 11.57 6.84
C ASN A 76 10.23 12.79 7.72
N ALA A 77 9.19 13.45 8.24
CA ALA A 77 9.37 14.55 9.17
C ALA A 77 10.18 14.08 10.40
N PRO A 78 11.23 14.82 10.79
CA PRO A 78 12.16 14.39 11.84
C PRO A 78 11.55 14.50 13.23
N ALA A 79 12.09 13.76 14.21
CA ALA A 79 11.70 13.87 15.61
C ALA A 79 12.05 15.24 16.21
N GLU A 80 13.17 15.81 15.79
CA GLU A 80 13.65 17.13 16.20
C GLU A 80 13.54 18.14 15.05
N TRP A 81 13.58 19.43 15.39
CA TRP A 81 13.50 20.49 14.39
C TRP A 81 14.70 20.47 13.42
N ALA A 82 14.43 20.23 12.13
CA ALA A 82 15.45 20.34 11.08
C ALA A 82 14.90 21.05 9.84
N TRP A 83 15.78 21.64 9.03
CA TRP A 83 15.40 22.25 7.77
C TRP A 83 14.87 21.17 6.83
N TYR A 84 13.71 21.41 6.20
CA TYR A 84 13.04 20.35 5.43
C TYR A 84 13.88 19.75 4.31
N ARG A 85 14.82 20.52 3.72
CA ARG A 85 15.71 20.01 2.67
C ARG A 85 16.86 19.15 3.18
N ASP A 86 17.23 19.29 4.46
CA ASP A 86 18.20 18.39 5.10
C ASP A 86 17.52 17.14 5.66
N ALA A 87 16.23 17.24 6.00
CA ALA A 87 15.50 16.21 6.73
C ALA A 87 14.70 15.24 5.84
N LEU A 88 14.18 15.72 4.71
CA LEU A 88 13.37 14.91 3.80
C LEU A 88 14.27 14.27 2.72
N PRO A 89 14.00 13.02 2.32
CA PRO A 89 14.70 12.41 1.19
C PRO A 89 14.42 13.18 -0.11
N ASP A 90 15.30 13.03 -1.10
CA ASP A 90 15.11 13.66 -2.41
C ASP A 90 13.75 13.24 -3.01
N PRO A 91 12.84 14.19 -3.28
CA PRO A 91 11.53 13.87 -3.83
C PRO A 91 11.56 13.35 -5.27
N GLY A 92 12.64 13.55 -6.03
CA GLY A 92 12.66 13.26 -7.47
C GLY A 92 11.84 14.22 -8.33
N TYR A 93 11.38 15.34 -7.75
CA TYR A 93 10.64 16.43 -8.41
C TYR A 93 10.96 17.78 -7.74
N PRO A 94 10.56 18.93 -8.32
CA PRO A 94 10.96 20.23 -7.77
C PRO A 94 10.51 20.48 -6.31
N TRP A 95 11.43 20.90 -5.46
CA TRP A 95 11.22 21.22 -4.03
C TRP A 95 10.08 22.22 -3.72
N ARG A 96 9.63 23.01 -4.71
CA ARG A 96 8.46 23.90 -4.52
C ARG A 96 7.21 23.10 -4.14
N TYR A 97 7.02 21.92 -4.73
CA TYR A 97 5.87 21.07 -4.45
C TYR A 97 5.95 20.43 -3.06
N VAL A 98 7.17 20.08 -2.60
CA VAL A 98 7.39 19.62 -1.22
C VAL A 98 7.07 20.74 -0.23
N ARG A 99 7.47 21.97 -0.52
CA ARG A 99 7.13 23.13 0.33
C ARG A 99 5.62 23.33 0.43
N GLU A 100 4.89 23.23 -0.68
CA GLU A 100 3.42 23.29 -0.66
C GLU A 100 2.82 22.14 0.15
N ALA A 101 3.34 20.91 0.01
CA ALA A 101 2.91 19.75 0.79
C ALA A 101 3.18 19.92 2.30
N ILE A 102 4.30 20.53 2.68
CA ILE A 102 4.61 20.87 4.08
C ILE A 102 3.56 21.83 4.65
N HIS A 103 3.20 22.88 3.91
CA HIS A 103 2.16 23.81 4.35
C HIS A 103 0.82 23.09 4.51
N ARG A 104 0.39 22.30 3.50
CA ARG A 104 -0.84 21.50 3.59
C ARG A 104 -0.82 20.50 4.76
N ALA A 105 0.32 19.86 5.04
CA ALA A 105 0.45 18.92 6.15
C ALA A 105 0.39 19.62 7.51
N ALA A 106 0.98 20.81 7.63
CA ALA A 106 0.92 21.65 8.83
C ALA A 106 -0.50 22.18 9.09
N ASP A 107 -1.18 22.67 8.05
CA ASP A 107 -2.57 23.15 8.13
C ASP A 107 -3.54 22.04 8.56
N ARG A 108 -3.23 20.79 8.17
CA ARG A 108 -3.93 19.58 8.61
C ARG A 108 -3.49 19.06 9.97
N ASN A 109 -2.61 19.76 10.68
CA ASN A 109 -2.12 19.37 11.99
C ASN A 109 -1.36 18.02 12.00
N LEU A 110 -0.76 17.60 10.88
CA LEU A 110 -0.05 16.32 10.75
C LEU A 110 1.41 16.42 11.20
N ILE A 111 2.01 17.59 10.98
CA ILE A 111 3.38 17.93 11.38
C ILE A 111 3.40 19.31 12.04
N GLU A 112 4.54 19.69 12.58
CA GLU A 112 4.81 21.05 13.02
C GLU A 112 5.80 21.73 12.09
N THR A 113 5.63 23.04 11.94
CA THR A 113 6.54 23.88 11.16
C THR A 113 6.91 25.12 11.95
N ARG A 114 8.15 25.57 11.80
CA ARG A 114 8.59 26.89 12.27
C ARG A 114 9.52 27.52 11.25
N ARG A 115 9.75 28.83 11.37
CA ARG A 115 10.77 29.54 10.60
C ARG A 115 11.97 29.86 11.48
N ASN A 116 13.16 29.63 10.93
CA ASN A 116 14.43 30.12 11.46
C ASN A 116 15.14 30.88 10.32
N GLY A 117 15.04 32.22 10.34
CA GLY A 117 15.41 33.06 9.21
C GLY A 117 14.64 32.68 7.94
N ASN A 118 15.35 32.36 6.87
CA ASN A 118 14.77 31.90 5.60
C ASN A 118 14.51 30.38 5.54
N ARG A 119 14.85 29.62 6.59
CA ARG A 119 14.72 28.16 6.62
C ARG A 119 13.38 27.76 7.26
N ILE A 120 12.58 27.00 6.52
CA ILE A 120 11.39 26.32 7.07
C ILE A 120 11.88 25.03 7.74
N GLN A 121 11.73 24.95 9.06
CA GLN A 121 12.03 23.74 9.81
C GLN A 121 10.76 22.94 10.04
N THR A 122 10.86 21.62 9.97
CA THR A 122 9.76 20.67 10.18
C THR A 122 10.07 19.77 11.36
N ARG A 123 9.03 19.32 12.06
CA ARG A 123 9.10 18.30 13.11
C ARG A 123 7.85 17.44 13.06
N ARG A 124 7.97 16.13 13.24
CA ARG A 124 6.81 15.23 13.34
C ARG A 124 6.12 15.40 14.68
N LYS A 125 4.78 15.34 14.68
CA LYS A 125 4.00 15.25 15.93
C LYS A 125 3.97 13.86 16.53
N ARG A 126 4.10 12.85 15.66
CA ARG A 126 4.10 11.42 15.95
C ARG A 126 4.71 10.69 14.75
N PRO A 127 5.34 9.52 14.94
CA PRO A 127 5.79 8.71 13.82
C PRO A 127 4.59 8.23 13.00
N TYR A 128 4.73 8.18 11.67
CA TYR A 128 3.77 7.47 10.84
C TYR A 128 3.94 5.96 11.11
N PRO A 129 2.87 5.24 11.48
CA PRO A 129 2.98 3.84 11.84
C PRO A 129 3.34 2.99 10.62
N ASP A 130 4.22 2.02 10.82
CA ASP A 130 4.45 0.95 9.86
C ASP A 130 3.39 -0.13 10.07
N TRP A 131 2.36 -0.10 9.24
CA TRP A 131 1.13 -0.89 9.45
C TRP A 131 0.93 -1.98 8.42
N VAL A 132 1.66 -1.93 7.29
CA VAL A 132 1.64 -2.96 6.26
C VAL A 132 2.70 -3.98 6.63
N ARG A 133 2.31 -5.23 6.80
CA ARG A 133 3.25 -6.33 7.06
C ARG A 133 3.66 -7.06 5.79
N ARG A 134 2.69 -7.23 4.88
CA ARG A 134 2.88 -7.95 3.62
C ARG A 134 1.83 -7.55 2.60
N ILE A 135 2.20 -7.51 1.33
CA ILE A 135 1.31 -7.35 0.17
C ILE A 135 1.39 -8.63 -0.65
N VAL A 136 0.27 -9.34 -0.75
CA VAL A 136 0.14 -10.55 -1.56
C VAL A 136 -0.76 -10.24 -2.76
N ALA A 137 -0.21 -10.34 -3.96
CA ALA A 137 -0.97 -10.31 -5.19
C ALA A 137 -1.52 -11.72 -5.47
N VAL A 138 -2.81 -11.83 -5.77
CA VAL A 138 -3.45 -13.10 -6.13
C VAL A 138 -4.02 -12.96 -7.53
N GLU A 139 -3.59 -13.85 -8.42
CA GLU A 139 -4.12 -14.00 -9.78
C GLU A 139 -5.06 -15.20 -9.82
N ASN A 140 -6.23 -15.04 -10.44
CA ASN A 140 -7.22 -16.11 -10.54
C ASN A 140 -7.10 -16.82 -11.88
N LYS A 141 -6.85 -18.13 -11.83
CA LYS A 141 -6.85 -19.01 -12.99
C LYS A 141 -7.51 -20.34 -12.61
N PRO A 142 -8.85 -20.38 -12.51
CA PRO A 142 -9.56 -21.59 -12.08
C PRO A 142 -9.22 -22.81 -12.95
N ASP A 143 -9.11 -22.63 -14.27
CA ASP A 143 -8.87 -23.64 -15.29
C ASP A 143 -7.42 -23.63 -15.82
N LEU A 144 -6.44 -23.48 -14.93
CA LEU A 144 -5.03 -23.33 -15.32
C LEU A 144 -4.51 -24.53 -16.14
N ASP A 145 -4.19 -24.30 -17.42
CA ASP A 145 -3.45 -25.24 -18.26
C ASP A 145 -1.93 -25.03 -18.20
N ARG A 146 -1.15 -26.02 -18.67
CA ARG A 146 0.33 -25.98 -18.65
C ARG A 146 0.91 -24.78 -19.41
N SER A 147 0.34 -24.44 -20.56
CA SER A 147 0.84 -23.32 -21.39
C SER A 147 0.53 -21.96 -20.77
N ALA A 148 -0.59 -21.86 -20.04
CA ALA A 148 -0.97 -20.69 -19.27
C ALA A 148 -0.08 -20.53 -18.03
N ALA A 149 0.29 -21.63 -17.37
CA ALA A 149 1.21 -21.63 -16.24
C ALA A 149 2.59 -21.04 -16.60
N ASP A 150 3.17 -21.46 -17.73
CA ASP A 150 4.49 -20.98 -18.18
C ASP A 150 4.50 -19.47 -18.42
N ARG A 151 3.47 -18.93 -19.11
CA ARG A 151 3.37 -17.48 -19.36
C ARG A 151 3.13 -16.67 -18.07
N LEU A 152 2.39 -17.24 -17.12
CA LEU A 152 2.06 -16.56 -15.88
C LEU A 152 3.26 -16.51 -14.93
N ALA A 153 4.13 -17.52 -14.97
CA ALA A 153 5.34 -17.56 -14.13
C ALA A 153 6.22 -16.31 -14.33
N ASP A 154 6.44 -15.89 -15.57
CA ASP A 154 7.22 -14.67 -15.88
C ASP A 154 6.58 -13.41 -15.29
N GLN A 155 5.25 -13.30 -15.37
CA GLN A 155 4.50 -12.16 -14.84
C GLN A 155 4.54 -12.11 -13.31
N LEU A 156 4.35 -13.24 -12.63
CA LEU A 156 4.43 -13.31 -11.17
C LEU A 156 5.84 -13.01 -10.67
N SER A 157 6.86 -13.50 -11.39
CA SER A 157 8.27 -13.23 -11.07
C SER A 157 8.57 -11.73 -11.19
N HIS A 158 8.08 -11.08 -12.25
CA HIS A 158 8.23 -9.63 -12.43
C HIS A 158 7.61 -8.83 -11.27
N ASP A 159 6.42 -9.19 -10.80
CA ASP A 159 5.76 -8.46 -9.70
C ASP A 159 6.56 -8.51 -8.39
N VAL A 160 7.22 -9.64 -8.11
CA VAL A 160 8.07 -9.81 -6.93
C VAL A 160 9.42 -9.12 -7.12
N GLU A 161 10.08 -9.32 -8.27
CA GLU A 161 11.39 -8.72 -8.58
C GLU A 161 11.35 -7.18 -8.58
N THR A 162 10.24 -6.59 -9.04
CA THR A 162 10.02 -5.14 -9.00
C THR A 162 9.47 -4.63 -7.67
N SER A 163 9.27 -5.52 -6.70
CA SER A 163 8.70 -5.23 -5.38
C SER A 163 7.33 -4.53 -5.46
N LEU A 164 6.53 -4.87 -6.47
CA LEU A 164 5.13 -4.45 -6.57
C LEU A 164 4.26 -5.22 -5.56
N ALA A 165 4.64 -6.46 -5.25
CA ALA A 165 4.11 -7.27 -4.17
C ALA A 165 5.27 -8.01 -3.45
N ASP A 166 5.06 -8.37 -2.18
CA ASP A 166 6.01 -9.20 -1.44
C ASP A 166 5.89 -10.68 -1.86
N GLU A 167 4.68 -11.10 -2.23
CA GLU A 167 4.39 -12.43 -2.76
C GLU A 167 3.35 -12.36 -3.87
N ALA A 168 3.41 -13.32 -4.79
CA ALA A 168 2.44 -13.49 -5.87
C ALA A 168 1.90 -14.93 -5.83
N TRP A 169 0.58 -15.07 -5.71
CA TRP A 169 -0.12 -16.33 -5.55
C TRP A 169 -1.03 -16.59 -6.74
N LEU A 170 -1.17 -17.86 -7.09
CA LEU A 170 -2.08 -18.31 -8.12
C LEU A 170 -3.22 -19.10 -7.47
N ALA A 171 -4.44 -18.63 -7.65
CA ALA A 171 -5.62 -19.32 -7.18
C ALA A 171 -6.21 -20.15 -8.34
N THR A 172 -6.17 -21.47 -8.19
CA THR A 172 -6.73 -22.44 -9.14
C THR A 172 -7.86 -23.24 -8.50
N GLU A 173 -8.81 -23.73 -9.30
CA GLU A 173 -9.73 -24.74 -8.81
C GLU A 173 -8.97 -26.03 -8.49
N THR A 174 -9.50 -26.81 -7.55
CA THR A 174 -8.90 -28.10 -7.20
C THR A 174 -9.04 -29.03 -8.42
N THR A 175 -7.93 -29.64 -8.85
CA THR A 175 -7.93 -30.68 -9.89
C THR A 175 -8.40 -32.01 -9.33
#